data_AF-A0A855A8W7-F1
#
_entry.id   AF-A0A855A8W7-F1
#
_cell.length_a   1.000
_cell.length_b   1.000
_cell.length_c   1.000
_cell.angle_alpha   90.00
_cell.angle_beta   90.00
_cell.angle_gamma   90.00
#
_symmetry.space_group_name_H-M   'P 1'
#
loop_
_entity.id
_entity.type
_entity.pdbx_description
1 polymer ?
#
loop_
_entity_poly.entity_id
_entity_poly.type
_entity_poly.pdbx_seq_one_letter_code
_entity_poly.pdbx_strand_id
1 'polypeptide(L)'
;MKMHVDTAYRSLFKYGEELCGDNVRITRTEDSVFAVLADGLGSGVKANILSTLTSTIISTMLTEGAAMEQAVETIVSTLPICSVRKLAYSTFSVLQIKDTGEAYLAEFDNPACIFIRNGELMELEMTDKEYAGKTVYESRFTVFPGDVLALISDGVVYAGVGSILNFGWTWESVAEWLRKESLKEKSAPRLAAALSQAVKELYMDKPGDDSTVMVARISPRQVVNMFAGPPKNKDDDPKMVRDFMTSSGKKLICGGSSANIVARVLNRSIETSLDYVDPLIPPIATIQGIDLVTEGVLTLSRTVEILQEYLDHETDSFYFKKLDEKNGAAMLAKILLEECTTLNLFIGTAINPAHQNPGLPSDLSIKLKLIDKLCGLMERLGKRVTKKYY
;
A
#
# COMPACT_ATOMS: atom_id res chain seq x y z
N MET A 1 -13.43 -9.69 -11.24
CA MET A 1 -12.60 -8.46 -11.29
C MET A 1 -11.22 -8.80 -11.83
N LYS A 2 -10.75 -8.07 -12.86
CA LYS A 2 -9.49 -8.39 -13.58
C LYS A 2 -8.27 -7.57 -13.09
N MET A 3 -8.47 -6.42 -12.45
CA MET A 3 -7.40 -5.49 -12.06
C MET A 3 -7.48 -5.12 -10.57
N HIS A 4 -6.36 -4.65 -10.02
CA HIS A 4 -6.23 -4.11 -8.68
C HIS A 4 -5.35 -2.86 -8.74
N VAL A 5 -5.75 -1.81 -8.03
CA VAL A 5 -4.96 -0.59 -7.87
C VAL A 5 -4.15 -0.73 -6.59
N ASP A 6 -2.85 -0.94 -6.70
CA ASP A 6 -1.92 -0.92 -5.57
C ASP A 6 -1.50 0.53 -5.30
N THR A 7 -1.56 0.98 -4.05
CA THR A 7 -1.38 2.39 -3.72
C THR A 7 -0.43 2.54 -2.54
N ALA A 8 0.47 3.51 -2.60
CA ALA A 8 1.32 3.88 -1.47
C ALA A 8 1.63 5.37 -1.50
N TYR A 9 1.92 5.96 -0.34
CA TYR A 9 2.35 7.34 -0.28
C TYR A 9 3.42 7.54 0.79
N ARG A 10 4.24 8.59 0.64
CA ARG A 10 5.23 9.05 1.61
C ARG A 10 5.22 10.56 1.66
N SER A 11 5.35 11.10 2.87
CA SER A 11 5.41 12.54 3.13
C SER A 11 6.69 12.83 3.90
N LEU A 12 7.41 13.85 3.47
CA LEU A 12 8.54 14.44 4.19
C LEU A 12 8.06 15.74 4.82
N PHE A 13 8.44 15.93 6.08
CA PHE A 13 8.00 17.08 6.83
C PHE A 13 9.03 18.19 6.65
N LYS A 14 8.55 19.42 6.47
CA LYS A 14 9.42 20.58 6.44
C LYS A 14 10.32 20.63 7.68
N TYR A 15 11.60 20.91 7.46
CA TYR A 15 12.58 20.95 8.54
C TYR A 15 12.19 21.97 9.62
N GLY A 16 12.05 21.48 10.85
CA GLY A 16 11.66 22.29 12.01
C GLY A 16 10.17 22.31 12.31
N GLU A 17 9.32 21.73 11.45
CA GLU A 17 7.89 21.55 11.71
C GLU A 17 7.61 20.17 12.30
N GLU A 18 6.63 20.07 13.20
CA GLU A 18 6.20 18.80 13.81
C GLU A 18 5.08 18.10 13.01
N LEU A 19 4.36 18.86 12.16
CA LEU A 19 3.23 18.38 11.38
C LEU A 19 3.44 18.72 9.91
N CYS A 20 3.18 17.74 9.05
CA CYS A 20 3.17 17.93 7.61
C CYS A 20 1.94 18.75 7.18
N GLY A 21 2.18 19.79 6.38
CA GLY A 21 1.17 20.58 5.71
C GLY A 21 0.36 19.81 4.67
N ASP A 22 0.89 18.70 4.17
CA ASP A 22 0.22 17.82 3.20
C ASP A 22 -0.61 16.73 3.88
N ASN A 23 -1.63 16.25 3.19
CA ASN A 23 -2.43 15.13 3.62
C ASN A 23 -2.83 14.22 2.45
N VAL A 24 -2.64 12.92 2.61
CA VAL A 24 -3.10 11.89 1.67
C VAL A 24 -4.20 11.07 2.31
N ARG A 25 -5.29 10.86 1.56
CA ARG A 25 -6.36 9.96 1.95
C ARG A 25 -6.68 9.00 0.82
N ILE A 26 -6.42 7.72 1.07
CA ILE A 26 -6.74 6.63 0.14
C ILE A 26 -7.94 5.87 0.70
N THR A 27 -9.03 5.83 -0.05
CA THR A 27 -10.24 5.08 0.29
C THR A 27 -10.62 4.14 -0.83
N ARG A 28 -11.32 3.07 -0.48
CA ARG A 28 -11.72 2.00 -1.40
C ARG A 28 -13.19 1.68 -1.18
N THR A 29 -13.96 1.65 -2.26
CA THR A 29 -15.31 1.08 -2.30
C THR A 29 -15.25 -0.32 -2.90
N GLU A 30 -16.41 -0.95 -3.11
CA GLU A 30 -16.45 -2.29 -3.71
C GLU A 30 -15.86 -2.32 -5.13
N ASP A 31 -15.96 -1.21 -5.87
CA ASP A 31 -15.68 -1.10 -7.30
C ASP A 31 -14.65 -0.01 -7.66
N SER A 32 -14.21 0.82 -6.70
CA SER A 32 -13.36 1.98 -6.97
C SER A 32 -12.30 2.19 -5.89
N VAL A 33 -11.19 2.81 -6.29
CA VAL A 33 -10.17 3.36 -5.41
C VAL A 33 -10.13 4.86 -5.61
N PHE A 34 -10.16 5.60 -4.52
CA PHE A 34 -10.00 7.05 -4.48
C PHE A 34 -8.70 7.37 -3.76
N ALA A 35 -7.90 8.24 -4.35
CA ALA A 35 -6.71 8.77 -3.72
C ALA A 35 -6.74 10.29 -3.82
N VAL A 36 -6.78 10.94 -2.66
CA VAL A 36 -6.79 12.40 -2.53
C VAL A 36 -5.46 12.82 -1.95
N LEU A 37 -4.74 13.70 -2.65
CA LEU A 37 -3.58 14.43 -2.12
C LEU A 37 -4.00 15.89 -1.99
N ALA A 38 -3.96 16.43 -0.77
CA ALA A 38 -4.19 17.85 -0.51
C ALA A 38 -2.95 18.46 0.11
N ASP A 39 -2.57 19.65 -0.33
CA ASP A 39 -1.46 20.42 0.20
C ASP A 39 -2.02 21.72 0.76
N GLY A 40 -1.74 21.97 2.04
CA GLY A 40 -2.25 23.09 2.79
C GLY A 40 -1.32 24.29 2.66
N LEU A 41 -1.84 25.45 2.30
CA LEU A 41 -1.02 26.64 2.07
C LEU A 41 -0.14 26.98 3.29
N GLY A 42 1.19 26.89 3.11
CA GLY A 42 2.17 27.19 4.14
C GLY A 42 2.77 25.92 4.75
N SER A 43 3.00 25.91 6.07
CA SER A 43 3.56 24.76 6.77
C SER A 43 3.02 24.66 8.20
N GLY A 44 3.19 23.50 8.82
CA GLY A 44 2.84 23.27 10.22
C GLY A 44 1.33 23.16 10.47
N VAL A 45 0.89 23.52 11.68
CA VAL A 45 -0.47 23.27 12.17
C VAL A 45 -1.57 23.80 11.24
N LYS A 46 -1.42 25.01 10.69
CA LYS A 46 -2.45 25.62 9.84
C LYS A 46 -2.60 24.88 8.52
N ALA A 47 -1.48 24.58 7.85
CA ALA A 47 -1.46 23.83 6.61
C ALA A 47 -2.05 22.42 6.82
N ASN A 48 -1.62 21.74 7.89
CA ASN A 48 -2.10 20.41 8.24
C ASN A 48 -3.63 20.34 8.45
N ILE A 49 -4.22 21.32 9.14
CA ILE A 49 -5.69 21.39 9.32
C ILE A 49 -6.39 21.54 7.97
N LEU A 50 -5.88 22.41 7.10
CA LEU A 50 -6.50 22.73 5.82
C LEU A 50 -6.43 21.55 4.84
N SER A 51 -5.27 20.90 4.71
CA SER A 51 -5.12 19.71 3.88
C SER A 51 -5.93 18.54 4.43
N THR A 52 -5.96 18.35 5.75
CA THR A 52 -6.77 17.30 6.39
C THR A 52 -8.26 17.50 6.17
N LEU A 53 -8.78 18.73 6.33
CA LEU A 53 -10.18 19.03 6.06
C LEU A 53 -10.52 18.77 4.59
N THR A 54 -9.67 19.23 3.68
CA THR A 54 -9.83 19.07 2.23
C THR A 54 -9.88 17.59 1.84
N SER A 55 -8.86 16.82 2.21
CA SER A 55 -8.78 15.39 1.90
C SER A 55 -9.91 14.59 2.53
N THR A 56 -10.31 14.95 3.76
CA THR A 56 -11.38 14.26 4.50
C THR A 56 -12.74 14.48 3.87
N ILE A 57 -13.10 15.73 3.55
CA ILE A 57 -14.40 16.05 2.97
C ILE A 57 -14.53 15.39 1.60
N ILE A 58 -13.54 15.55 0.70
CA ILE A 58 -13.55 14.94 -0.63
C ILE A 58 -13.69 13.42 -0.51
N SER A 59 -12.77 12.80 0.25
CA SER A 59 -12.74 11.35 0.39
C SER A 59 -14.06 10.80 0.95
N THR A 60 -14.64 11.46 1.95
CA THR A 60 -15.92 11.05 2.56
C THR A 60 -17.07 11.17 1.57
N MET A 61 -17.20 12.32 0.88
CA MET A 61 -18.26 12.53 -0.11
C MET A 61 -18.21 11.48 -1.22
N LEU A 62 -17.02 11.17 -1.73
CA LEU A 62 -16.84 10.17 -2.78
C LEU A 62 -17.16 8.76 -2.30
N THR A 63 -16.74 8.39 -1.09
CA THR A 63 -17.07 7.06 -0.53
C THR A 63 -18.55 6.89 -0.22
N GLU A 64 -19.27 7.97 0.06
CA GLU A 64 -20.73 8.00 0.27
C GLU A 64 -21.51 8.12 -1.05
N GLY A 65 -20.83 8.11 -2.20
CA GLY A 65 -21.46 8.03 -3.53
C GLY A 65 -21.76 9.37 -4.18
N ALA A 66 -21.23 10.50 -3.67
CA ALA A 66 -21.31 11.77 -4.37
C ALA A 66 -20.48 11.73 -5.68
N ALA A 67 -20.89 12.54 -6.66
CA ALA A 67 -20.11 12.71 -7.88
C ALA A 67 -18.81 13.50 -7.61
N MET A 68 -17.77 13.26 -8.41
CA MET A 68 -16.49 13.98 -8.31
C MET A 68 -16.69 15.48 -8.37
N GLU A 69 -17.49 15.94 -9.32
CA GLU A 69 -17.81 17.33 -9.56
C GLU A 69 -18.44 17.98 -8.32
N GLN A 70 -19.31 17.26 -7.60
CA GLN A 70 -19.95 17.76 -6.39
C GLN A 70 -18.97 17.87 -5.22
N ALA A 71 -18.08 16.87 -5.06
CA ALA A 71 -17.05 16.89 -4.03
C ALA A 71 -16.05 18.04 -4.26
N VAL A 72 -15.61 18.22 -5.50
CA VAL A 72 -14.75 19.33 -5.94
C VAL A 72 -15.44 20.67 -5.71
N GLU A 73 -16.67 20.85 -6.19
CA GLU A 73 -17.43 22.10 -6.02
C GLU A 73 -17.61 22.46 -4.55
N THR A 74 -17.90 21.47 -3.70
CA THR A 74 -18.08 21.68 -2.26
C THR A 74 -16.80 22.21 -1.61
N ILE A 75 -15.65 21.60 -1.89
CA ILE A 75 -14.37 22.08 -1.38
C ILE A 75 -14.04 23.45 -1.94
N VAL A 76 -14.12 23.64 -3.25
CA VAL A 76 -13.74 24.89 -3.90
C VAL A 76 -14.59 26.07 -3.37
N SER A 77 -15.86 25.83 -3.08
CA SER A 77 -16.80 26.81 -2.52
C SER A 77 -16.61 27.08 -1.03
N THR A 78 -16.11 26.09 -0.26
CA THR A 78 -15.94 26.21 1.20
C THR A 78 -14.53 26.61 1.61
N LEU A 79 -13.53 26.37 0.76
CA LEU A 79 -12.16 26.78 0.98
C LEU A 79 -12.12 28.31 1.09
N PRO A 80 -11.72 28.85 2.26
CA PRO A 80 -11.60 30.28 2.39
C PRO A 80 -10.50 30.80 1.44
N ILE A 81 -10.43 32.12 1.26
CA ILE A 81 -9.34 32.74 0.49
C ILE A 81 -8.40 33.39 1.48
N CYS A 82 -7.09 33.14 1.35
CA CYS A 82 -6.09 33.80 2.17
C CYS A 82 -6.16 35.32 1.97
N SER A 83 -6.52 36.07 3.02
CA SER A 83 -6.73 37.51 2.93
C SER A 83 -5.48 38.28 2.50
N VAL A 84 -4.29 37.75 2.83
CA VAL A 84 -2.97 38.34 2.51
C VAL A 84 -2.50 37.93 1.11
N ARG A 85 -2.54 36.63 0.78
CA ARG A 85 -1.96 36.09 -0.47
C ARG A 85 -2.98 35.97 -1.62
N LYS A 86 -4.27 36.11 -1.34
CA LYS A 86 -5.39 35.90 -2.28
C LYS A 86 -5.44 34.51 -2.94
N LEU A 87 -4.67 33.55 -2.43
CA LEU A 87 -4.67 32.15 -2.87
C LEU A 87 -5.70 31.33 -2.10
N ALA A 88 -6.16 30.23 -2.70
CA ALA A 88 -6.93 29.22 -1.98
C ALA A 88 -6.09 28.64 -0.83
N TYR A 89 -6.75 28.25 0.26
CA TYR A 89 -6.04 27.76 1.44
C TYR A 89 -5.48 26.34 1.30
N SER A 90 -5.91 25.57 0.29
CA SER A 90 -5.36 24.24 0.01
C SER A 90 -5.51 23.91 -1.48
N THR A 91 -4.47 23.34 -2.05
CA THR A 91 -4.46 22.71 -3.38
C THR A 91 -4.83 21.23 -3.21
N PHE A 92 -5.28 20.58 -4.28
CA PHE A 92 -5.56 19.15 -4.23
C PHE A 92 -5.50 18.46 -5.60
N SER A 93 -5.25 17.15 -5.57
CA SER A 93 -5.42 16.23 -6.69
C SER A 93 -6.27 15.05 -6.20
N VAL A 94 -7.30 14.71 -6.97
CA VAL A 94 -8.21 13.60 -6.68
C VAL A 94 -8.19 12.62 -7.83
N LEU A 95 -7.74 11.40 -7.56
CA LEU A 95 -7.73 10.30 -8.52
C LEU A 95 -8.76 9.24 -8.11
N GLN A 96 -9.75 9.02 -8.96
CA GLN A 96 -10.63 7.86 -8.91
C GLN A 96 -10.19 6.86 -9.97
N ILE A 97 -10.04 5.59 -9.60
CA ILE A 97 -9.85 4.48 -10.54
C ILE A 97 -10.86 3.40 -10.20
N LYS A 98 -11.72 3.06 -11.17
CA LYS A 98 -12.65 1.94 -11.07
C LYS A 98 -11.95 0.63 -11.40
N ASP A 99 -12.47 -0.48 -10.87
CA ASP A 99 -12.02 -1.84 -11.17
C ASP A 99 -12.20 -2.22 -12.66
N THR A 100 -13.01 -1.45 -13.40
CA THR A 100 -13.17 -1.56 -14.87
C THR A 100 -12.00 -0.96 -15.65
N GLY A 101 -11.18 -0.12 -15.02
CA GLY A 101 -10.10 0.63 -15.65
C GLY A 101 -10.44 2.07 -15.99
N GLU A 102 -11.69 2.50 -15.81
CA GLU A 102 -12.07 3.91 -15.95
C GLU A 102 -11.40 4.74 -14.85
N ALA A 103 -10.69 5.79 -15.22
CA ALA A 103 -10.05 6.72 -14.31
C ALA A 103 -10.58 8.14 -14.52
N TYR A 104 -10.78 8.85 -13.41
CA TYR A 104 -11.16 10.26 -13.37
C TYR A 104 -10.22 10.99 -12.42
N LEU A 105 -9.50 11.96 -12.95
CA LEU A 105 -8.58 12.83 -12.24
C LEU A 105 -9.13 14.25 -12.24
N ALA A 106 -9.14 14.88 -11.06
CA ALA A 106 -9.44 16.30 -10.88
C ALA A 106 -8.31 16.98 -10.10
N GLU A 107 -7.78 18.07 -10.62
CA GLU A 107 -6.57 18.74 -10.12
C GLU A 107 -6.80 20.24 -9.96
N PHE A 108 -6.49 20.75 -8.77
CA PHE A 108 -6.60 22.15 -8.41
C PHE A 108 -5.27 22.61 -7.81
N ASP A 109 -4.51 23.40 -8.57
CA ASP A 109 -3.25 24.05 -8.21
C ASP A 109 -2.07 23.13 -7.75
N ASN A 110 -2.28 21.82 -7.63
CA ASN A 110 -1.20 20.86 -7.45
C ASN A 110 -0.39 20.65 -8.74
N PRO A 111 0.88 20.18 -8.65
CA PRO A 111 1.59 19.65 -9.80
C PRO A 111 0.77 18.57 -10.53
N ALA A 112 0.80 18.61 -11.87
CA ALA A 112 0.05 17.67 -12.71
C ALA A 112 0.46 16.22 -12.45
N CYS A 113 -0.50 15.31 -12.54
CA CYS A 113 -0.27 13.88 -12.38
C CYS A 113 0.76 13.37 -13.38
N ILE A 114 1.75 12.63 -12.88
CA ILE A 114 2.71 11.93 -13.73
C ILE A 114 2.10 10.59 -14.10
N PHE A 115 1.83 10.39 -15.39
CA PHE A 115 1.28 9.14 -15.90
C PHE A 115 2.31 8.40 -16.77
N ILE A 116 2.63 7.16 -16.38
CA ILE A 116 3.58 6.29 -17.07
C ILE A 116 2.87 5.03 -17.56
N ARG A 117 3.07 4.69 -18.83
CA ARG A 117 2.59 3.45 -19.45
C ARG A 117 3.68 2.84 -20.30
N ASN A 118 3.94 1.54 -20.11
CA ASN A 118 4.96 0.79 -20.86
C ASN A 118 6.36 1.46 -20.88
N GLY A 119 6.72 2.18 -19.81
CA GLY A 119 7.99 2.88 -19.71
C GLY A 119 8.04 4.26 -20.38
N GLU A 120 6.93 4.76 -20.89
CA GLU A 120 6.80 6.07 -21.53
C GLU A 120 5.91 7.01 -20.70
N LEU A 121 6.22 8.30 -20.74
CA LEU A 121 5.35 9.34 -20.15
C LEU A 121 4.16 9.57 -21.08
N MET A 122 2.98 9.60 -20.48
CA MET A 122 1.71 9.80 -21.17
C MET A 122 1.22 11.23 -20.94
N GLU A 123 0.79 11.89 -22.00
CA GLU A 123 0.05 13.15 -21.89
C GLU A 123 -1.43 12.84 -21.63
N LEU A 124 -2.01 13.53 -20.65
CA LEU A 124 -3.44 13.47 -20.35
C LEU A 124 -4.15 14.63 -21.03
N GLU A 125 -5.23 14.34 -21.74
CA GLU A 125 -6.13 15.38 -22.25
C GLU A 125 -6.89 15.99 -21.08
N MET A 126 -6.59 17.26 -20.80
CA MET A 126 -7.18 18.02 -19.71
C MET A 126 -8.28 18.92 -20.23
N THR A 127 -9.38 18.97 -19.49
CA THR A 127 -10.46 19.95 -19.67
C THR A 127 -10.46 20.88 -18.47
N ASP A 128 -10.43 22.20 -18.71
CA ASP A 128 -10.60 23.18 -17.65
C ASP A 128 -12.09 23.37 -17.35
N LYS A 129 -12.42 23.43 -16.06
CA LYS A 129 -13.79 23.67 -15.60
C LYS A 129 -13.80 24.63 -14.43
N GLU A 130 -14.71 25.59 -14.48
CA GLU A 130 -14.86 26.57 -13.43
C GLU A 130 -15.81 26.08 -12.35
N TYR A 131 -15.34 26.08 -11.10
CA TYR A 131 -16.11 25.81 -9.89
C TYR A 131 -16.00 27.02 -8.97
N ALA A 132 -17.12 27.66 -8.66
CA ALA A 132 -17.18 28.86 -7.80
C ALA A 132 -16.08 29.92 -8.11
N GLY A 133 -15.82 30.19 -9.39
CA GLY A 133 -14.82 31.16 -9.84
C GLY A 133 -13.36 30.69 -9.80
N LYS A 134 -13.11 29.39 -9.57
CA LYS A 134 -11.77 28.78 -9.62
C LYS A 134 -11.71 27.71 -10.71
N THR A 135 -10.60 27.65 -11.43
CA THR A 135 -10.39 26.65 -12.48
C THR A 135 -9.84 25.35 -11.90
N VAL A 136 -10.48 24.24 -12.22
CA VAL A 136 -10.03 22.88 -11.91
C VAL A 136 -9.81 22.15 -13.23
N TYR A 137 -8.70 21.42 -13.33
CA TYR A 137 -8.38 20.60 -14.50
C TYR A 137 -8.91 19.19 -14.28
N GLU A 138 -9.65 18.69 -15.27
CA GLU A 138 -10.27 17.38 -15.24
C GLU A 138 -9.79 16.52 -16.40
N SER A 139 -9.39 15.28 -16.11
CA SER A 139 -8.98 14.28 -17.09
C SER A 139 -9.76 12.99 -16.90
N ARG A 140 -10.27 12.43 -18.00
CA ARG A 140 -10.94 11.12 -18.03
C ARG A 140 -10.21 10.21 -18.99
N PHE A 141 -9.76 9.06 -18.51
CA PHE A 141 -8.94 8.14 -19.29
C PHE A 141 -9.15 6.70 -18.82
N THR A 142 -8.53 5.75 -19.54
CA THR A 142 -8.57 4.32 -19.17
C THR A 142 -7.19 3.86 -18.79
N VAL A 143 -7.09 3.09 -17.69
CA VAL A 143 -5.86 2.48 -17.21
C VAL A 143 -5.82 0.97 -17.45
N PHE A 144 -4.61 0.43 -17.57
CA PHE A 144 -4.33 -0.99 -17.83
C PHE A 144 -3.25 -1.53 -16.90
N PRO A 145 -3.17 -2.86 -16.69
CA PRO A 145 -2.11 -3.45 -15.88
C PRO A 145 -0.72 -3.07 -16.40
N GLY A 146 0.14 -2.61 -15.50
CA GLY A 146 1.46 -2.06 -15.82
C GLY A 146 1.54 -0.53 -15.72
N ASP A 147 0.40 0.16 -15.79
CA ASP A 147 0.33 1.61 -15.64
C ASP A 147 0.75 2.07 -14.24
N VAL A 148 1.41 3.23 -14.18
CA VAL A 148 1.81 3.91 -12.94
C VAL A 148 1.35 5.35 -13.01
N LEU A 149 0.65 5.80 -11.98
CA LEU A 149 0.25 7.19 -11.78
C LEU A 149 0.90 7.70 -10.50
N ALA A 150 1.38 8.94 -10.51
CA ALA A 150 1.85 9.61 -9.31
C ALA A 150 1.24 11.00 -9.17
N LEU A 151 0.72 11.27 -7.97
CA LEU A 151 0.35 12.60 -7.51
C LEU A 151 1.43 13.08 -6.55
N ILE A 152 1.89 14.32 -6.73
CA ILE A 152 2.97 14.91 -5.92
C ILE A 152 2.56 16.31 -5.45
N SER A 153 3.03 16.74 -4.29
CA SER A 153 2.92 18.15 -3.87
C SER A 153 4.08 18.98 -4.44
N ASP A 154 3.99 20.29 -4.33
CA ASP A 154 4.95 21.22 -4.91
C ASP A 154 6.35 21.11 -4.28
N GLY A 155 6.46 20.72 -3.00
CA GLY A 155 7.73 20.44 -2.33
C GLY A 155 8.57 19.37 -3.03
N VAL A 156 7.94 18.43 -3.74
CA VAL A 156 8.66 17.46 -4.58
C VAL A 156 9.30 18.14 -5.80
N VAL A 157 8.56 19.04 -6.46
CA VAL A 157 9.01 19.75 -7.67
C VAL A 157 10.09 20.78 -7.32
N TYR A 158 9.97 21.43 -6.17
CA TYR A 158 10.93 22.42 -5.66
C TYR A 158 12.02 21.82 -4.77
N ALA A 159 12.18 20.49 -4.79
CA ALA A 159 13.24 19.83 -4.06
C ALA A 159 14.63 20.35 -4.47
N GLY A 160 15.44 20.72 -3.49
CA GLY A 160 16.79 21.23 -3.69
C GLY A 160 16.91 22.69 -4.14
N VAL A 161 15.81 23.46 -4.25
CA VAL A 161 15.87 24.90 -4.53
C VAL A 161 16.73 25.61 -3.48
N GLY A 162 17.74 26.35 -3.92
CA GLY A 162 18.58 27.17 -3.05
C GLY A 162 19.60 26.38 -2.21
N SER A 163 19.63 25.05 -2.36
CA SER A 163 20.67 24.19 -1.80
C SER A 163 21.55 23.62 -2.91
N ILE A 164 21.12 22.53 -3.55
CA ILE A 164 21.87 21.79 -4.57
C ILE A 164 21.51 22.28 -5.98
N LEU A 165 20.28 22.77 -6.18
CA LEU A 165 19.74 23.17 -7.48
C LEU A 165 19.31 24.64 -7.48
N ASN A 166 19.60 25.36 -8.57
CA ASN A 166 19.25 26.77 -8.71
C ASN A 166 17.73 27.00 -8.88
N PHE A 167 17.03 26.05 -9.51
CA PHE A 167 15.60 26.15 -9.84
C PHE A 167 14.76 25.01 -9.25
N GLY A 168 15.34 24.19 -8.37
CA GLY A 168 14.69 22.98 -7.85
C GLY A 168 14.77 21.81 -8.81
N TRP A 169 14.03 20.76 -8.51
CA TRP A 169 14.06 19.54 -9.30
C TRP A 169 13.32 19.69 -10.62
N THR A 170 12.21 20.44 -10.69
CA THR A 170 11.27 20.58 -11.83
C THR A 170 10.38 19.36 -12.07
N TRP A 171 9.17 19.59 -12.61
CA TRP A 171 8.21 18.52 -12.86
C TRP A 171 8.75 17.52 -13.88
N GLU A 172 9.38 18.01 -14.96
CA GLU A 172 9.93 17.19 -16.04
C GLU A 172 11.03 16.25 -15.54
N SER A 173 11.87 16.72 -14.62
CA SER A 173 12.93 15.89 -14.06
C SER A 173 12.40 14.84 -13.07
N VAL A 174 11.38 15.19 -12.28
CA VAL A 174 10.67 14.22 -11.42
C VAL A 174 10.01 13.15 -12.27
N ALA A 175 9.30 13.55 -13.34
CA ALA A 175 8.63 12.65 -14.27
C ALA A 175 9.61 11.69 -14.95
N GLU A 176 10.73 12.20 -15.48
CA GLU A 176 11.75 11.36 -16.13
C GLU A 176 12.47 10.44 -15.14
N TRP A 177 12.73 10.90 -13.91
CA TRP A 177 13.28 10.07 -12.85
C TRP A 177 12.32 8.93 -12.52
N LEU A 178 11.04 9.24 -12.29
CA LEU A 178 10.02 8.26 -11.92
C LEU A 178 9.80 7.26 -13.07
N ARG A 179 9.82 7.71 -14.32
CA ARG A 179 9.76 6.86 -15.50
C ARG A 179 10.86 5.80 -15.49
N LYS A 180 12.12 6.19 -15.28
CA LYS A 180 13.26 5.25 -15.20
C LYS A 180 13.12 4.30 -14.01
N GLU A 181 12.70 4.80 -12.86
CA GLU A 181 12.59 3.99 -11.64
C GLU A 181 11.43 2.99 -11.71
N SER A 182 10.33 3.36 -12.39
CA SER A 182 9.16 2.49 -12.63
C SER A 182 9.49 1.19 -13.38
N LEU A 183 10.58 1.17 -14.15
CA LEU A 183 11.07 -0.01 -14.86
C LEU A 183 11.84 -0.97 -13.94
N LYS A 184 12.40 -0.47 -12.84
CA LYS A 184 13.16 -1.27 -11.87
C LYS A 184 12.26 -1.75 -10.75
N GLU A 185 11.52 -0.82 -10.17
CA GLU A 185 10.73 -1.06 -8.96
C GLU A 185 9.37 -1.65 -9.28
N LYS A 186 9.02 -2.72 -8.56
CA LYS A 186 7.89 -3.60 -8.91
C LYS A 186 6.59 -3.28 -8.18
N SER A 187 6.62 -2.48 -7.11
CA SER A 187 5.44 -2.17 -6.30
C SER A 187 5.28 -0.67 -6.07
N ALA A 188 4.03 -0.22 -5.84
CA ALA A 188 3.77 1.17 -5.47
C ALA A 188 4.51 1.57 -4.16
N PRO A 189 4.56 0.73 -3.11
CA PRO A 189 5.40 0.94 -1.94
C PRO A 189 6.85 1.35 -2.22
N ARG A 190 7.52 0.61 -3.11
CA ARG A 190 8.93 0.88 -3.44
C ARG A 190 9.10 2.16 -4.23
N LEU A 191 8.22 2.41 -5.20
CA LEU A 191 8.28 3.64 -6.00
C LEU A 191 8.04 4.90 -5.14
N ALA A 192 7.05 4.88 -4.26
CA ALA A 192 6.78 6.00 -3.36
C ALA A 192 7.96 6.26 -2.41
N ALA A 193 8.55 5.21 -1.85
CA ALA A 193 9.72 5.33 -0.96
C ALA A 193 10.98 5.79 -1.71
N ALA A 194 11.23 5.25 -2.92
CA ALA A 194 12.39 5.64 -3.71
C ALA A 194 12.31 7.11 -4.15
N LEU A 195 11.13 7.57 -4.60
CA LEU A 195 10.94 8.97 -4.97
C LEU A 195 11.08 9.90 -3.76
N SER A 196 10.44 9.55 -2.64
CA SER A 196 10.57 10.31 -1.39
C SER A 196 12.03 10.36 -0.90
N GLN A 197 12.78 9.27 -1.01
CA GLN A 197 14.21 9.24 -0.68
C GLN A 197 15.03 10.17 -1.60
N ALA A 198 14.77 10.17 -2.90
CA ALA A 198 15.43 11.09 -3.83
C ALA A 198 15.13 12.57 -3.50
N VAL A 199 13.89 12.90 -3.15
CA VAL A 199 13.50 14.24 -2.66
C VAL A 199 14.27 14.61 -1.39
N LYS A 200 14.34 13.69 -0.42
CA LYS A 200 15.06 13.89 0.85
C LYS A 200 16.54 14.17 0.63
N GLU A 201 17.17 13.45 -0.29
CA GLU A 201 18.58 13.64 -0.69
C GLU A 201 18.82 15.01 -1.34
N LEU A 202 17.92 15.45 -2.22
CA LEU A 202 17.98 16.80 -2.82
C LEU A 202 17.85 17.91 -1.78
N TYR A 203 17.14 17.64 -0.69
CA TYR A 203 17.05 18.53 0.46
C TYR A 203 18.20 18.38 1.47
N MET A 204 19.17 17.49 1.23
CA MET A 204 20.25 17.18 2.19
C MET A 204 19.71 16.84 3.59
N ASP A 205 18.67 16.00 3.64
CA ASP A 205 17.98 15.59 4.88
C ASP A 205 17.32 16.73 5.66
N LYS A 206 17.19 17.92 5.06
CA LYS A 206 16.50 19.07 5.64
C LYS A 206 15.46 19.62 4.66
N PRO A 207 14.28 18.98 4.55
CA PRO A 207 13.22 19.40 3.64
C PRO A 207 12.91 20.89 3.79
N GLY A 208 13.00 21.63 2.68
CA GLY A 208 12.70 23.06 2.66
C GLY A 208 11.19 23.35 2.69
N ASP A 209 10.40 22.37 2.26
CA ASP A 209 8.95 22.38 2.33
C ASP A 209 8.40 20.99 2.67
N ASP A 210 7.10 20.94 2.99
CA ASP A 210 6.39 19.67 3.06
C ASP A 210 6.38 19.01 1.67
N SER A 211 6.69 17.73 1.57
CA SER A 211 6.87 17.06 0.27
C SER A 211 6.25 15.68 0.28
N THR A 212 5.19 15.49 -0.50
CA THR A 212 4.40 14.28 -0.51
C THR A 212 4.34 13.65 -1.89
N VAL A 213 4.48 12.33 -1.91
CA VAL A 213 4.41 11.47 -3.08
C VAL A 213 3.33 10.43 -2.85
N MET A 214 2.35 10.32 -3.74
CA MET A 214 1.37 9.24 -3.77
C MET A 214 1.47 8.52 -5.11
N VAL A 215 1.69 7.20 -5.07
CA VAL A 215 1.80 6.34 -6.27
C VAL A 215 0.63 5.37 -6.30
N ALA A 216 -0.03 5.28 -7.46
CA ALA A 216 -0.97 4.24 -7.81
C ALA A 216 -0.40 3.40 -8.96
N ARG A 217 -0.22 2.09 -8.74
CA ARG A 217 0.18 1.13 -9.77
C ARG A 217 -0.97 0.18 -10.08
N ILE A 218 -1.26 0.02 -11.36
CA ILE A 218 -2.30 -0.89 -11.83
C ILE A 218 -1.67 -2.27 -12.01
N SER A 219 -2.16 -3.24 -11.24
CA SER A 219 -1.66 -4.60 -11.25
C SER A 219 -2.77 -5.58 -11.62
N PRO A 220 -2.44 -6.73 -12.25
CA PRO A 220 -3.40 -7.81 -12.35
C PRO A 220 -3.79 -8.29 -10.95
N ARG A 221 -4.98 -8.85 -10.82
CA ARG A 221 -5.40 -9.46 -9.54
C ARG A 221 -4.46 -10.62 -9.19
N GLN A 222 -3.75 -10.51 -8.08
CA GLN A 222 -2.90 -11.56 -7.52
C GLN A 222 -3.54 -12.08 -6.22
N VAL A 223 -3.96 -13.35 -6.25
CA VAL A 223 -4.57 -14.02 -5.09
C VAL A 223 -3.49 -14.80 -4.36
N VAL A 224 -3.41 -14.61 -3.04
CA VAL A 224 -2.57 -15.37 -2.14
C VAL A 224 -3.48 -16.19 -1.23
N ASN A 225 -3.23 -17.49 -1.16
CA ASN A 225 -3.95 -18.41 -0.27
C ASN A 225 -2.99 -18.86 0.82
N MET A 226 -3.36 -18.69 2.09
CA MET A 226 -2.54 -19.05 3.23
C MET A 226 -3.25 -20.10 4.10
N PHE A 227 -2.63 -21.27 4.26
CA PHE A 227 -3.08 -22.35 5.12
C PHE A 227 -2.42 -22.21 6.50
N ALA A 228 -3.23 -22.07 7.56
CA ALA A 228 -2.74 -21.80 8.91
C ALA A 228 -3.44 -22.66 9.99
N GLY A 229 -2.74 -23.69 10.45
CA GLY A 229 -3.14 -24.63 11.50
C GLY A 229 -4.00 -25.83 11.04
N PRO A 230 -4.17 -26.86 11.90
CA PRO A 230 -5.01 -28.04 11.63
C PRO A 230 -6.50 -27.72 11.80
N PRO A 231 -7.40 -28.32 10.99
CA PRO A 231 -8.85 -28.22 11.20
C PRO A 231 -9.25 -28.83 12.55
N LYS A 232 -10.41 -28.43 13.09
CA LYS A 232 -10.86 -28.91 14.41
C LYS A 232 -10.97 -30.44 14.46
N ASN A 233 -11.51 -31.05 13.40
CA ASN A 233 -11.60 -32.49 13.25
C ASN A 233 -10.61 -32.96 12.19
N LYS A 234 -9.85 -34.01 12.51
CA LYS A 234 -8.85 -34.57 11.58
C LYS A 234 -9.46 -35.12 10.28
N ASP A 235 -10.73 -35.53 10.31
CA ASP A 235 -11.46 -36.01 9.13
C ASP A 235 -11.72 -34.89 8.11
N ASP A 236 -11.61 -33.62 8.53
CA ASP A 236 -11.71 -32.46 7.64
C ASP A 236 -10.38 -32.14 6.92
N ASP A 237 -9.27 -32.83 7.25
CA ASP A 237 -7.96 -32.64 6.59
C ASP A 237 -8.06 -32.71 5.05
N PRO A 238 -8.67 -33.74 4.43
CA PRO A 238 -8.75 -33.82 2.97
C PRO A 238 -9.60 -32.72 2.36
N LYS A 239 -10.64 -32.26 3.06
CA LYS A 239 -11.53 -31.19 2.61
C LYS A 239 -10.80 -29.85 2.61
N MET A 240 -10.14 -29.50 3.72
CA MET A 240 -9.40 -28.25 3.85
C MET A 240 -8.26 -28.16 2.84
N VAL A 241 -7.50 -29.25 2.66
CA VAL A 241 -6.42 -29.31 1.66
C VAL A 241 -6.97 -29.20 0.24
N ARG A 242 -8.10 -29.85 -0.06
CA ARG A 242 -8.76 -29.71 -1.38
C ARG A 242 -9.13 -28.26 -1.65
N ASP A 243 -9.87 -27.62 -0.75
CA ASP A 243 -10.33 -26.24 -0.91
C ASP A 243 -9.15 -25.26 -1.07
N PHE A 244 -8.07 -25.50 -0.32
CA PHE A 244 -6.83 -24.74 -0.43
C PHE A 244 -6.16 -24.93 -1.80
N MET A 245 -5.99 -26.16 -2.28
CA MET A 245 -5.29 -26.47 -3.53
C MET A 245 -6.10 -26.10 -4.77
N THR A 246 -7.44 -26.19 -4.73
CA THR A 246 -8.31 -25.83 -5.87
C THR A 246 -8.47 -24.33 -6.04
N SER A 247 -8.18 -23.53 -5.01
CA SER A 247 -8.20 -22.07 -5.14
C SER A 247 -7.13 -21.61 -6.13
N SER A 248 -7.34 -20.55 -6.91
CA SER A 248 -6.30 -20.02 -7.81
C SER A 248 -5.30 -19.13 -7.08
N GLY A 249 -4.10 -18.96 -7.65
CA GLY A 249 -3.06 -18.06 -7.11
C GLY A 249 -2.10 -18.74 -6.15
N LYS A 250 -1.21 -17.95 -5.52
CA LYS A 250 -0.11 -18.46 -4.70
C LYS A 250 -0.61 -19.28 -3.51
N LYS A 251 0.19 -20.26 -3.09
CA LYS A 251 -0.03 -21.21 -2.01
C LYS A 251 1.03 -21.04 -0.96
N LEU A 252 0.64 -20.51 0.19
CA LEU A 252 1.52 -20.34 1.34
C LEU A 252 1.02 -21.24 2.48
N ILE A 253 1.94 -21.89 3.18
CA ILE A 253 1.66 -22.67 4.38
C ILE A 253 2.39 -22.02 5.54
N CYS A 254 1.66 -21.78 6.62
CA CYS A 254 2.19 -21.25 7.87
C CYS A 254 1.87 -22.25 8.98
N GLY A 255 2.84 -23.06 9.37
CA GLY A 255 2.62 -24.13 10.34
C GLY A 255 3.31 -25.45 9.96
N GLY A 256 4.16 -26.00 10.83
CA GLY A 256 4.72 -27.35 10.64
C GLY A 256 3.61 -28.42 10.65
N SER A 257 2.62 -28.30 11.52
CA SER A 257 1.44 -29.18 11.51
C SER A 257 0.65 -29.04 10.20
N SER A 258 0.51 -27.82 9.68
CA SER A 258 -0.16 -27.57 8.41
C SER A 258 0.59 -28.14 7.22
N ALA A 259 1.92 -28.01 7.22
CA ALA A 259 2.80 -28.60 6.22
C ALA A 259 2.65 -30.12 6.20
N ASN A 260 2.65 -30.77 7.38
CA ASN A 260 2.44 -32.21 7.51
C ASN A 260 1.07 -32.67 7.00
N ILE A 261 0.00 -31.92 7.26
CA ILE A 261 -1.35 -32.23 6.76
C ILE A 261 -1.36 -32.17 5.23
N VAL A 262 -0.87 -31.07 4.65
CA VAL A 262 -0.84 -30.88 3.19
C VAL A 262 0.04 -31.95 2.53
N ALA A 263 1.24 -32.19 3.04
CA ALA A 263 2.16 -33.20 2.53
C ALA A 263 1.56 -34.61 2.56
N ARG A 264 0.94 -35.00 3.69
CA ARG A 264 0.27 -36.29 3.86
C ARG A 264 -0.89 -36.48 2.90
N VAL A 265 -1.78 -35.49 2.78
CA VAL A 265 -2.97 -35.58 1.93
C VAL A 265 -2.59 -35.58 0.45
N LEU A 266 -1.55 -34.85 0.05
CA LEU A 266 -1.08 -34.78 -1.33
C LEU A 266 -0.06 -35.88 -1.68
N ASN A 267 0.35 -36.71 -0.73
CA ASN A 267 1.42 -37.69 -0.86
C ASN A 267 2.73 -37.07 -1.40
N ARG A 268 3.19 -35.99 -0.76
CA ARG A 268 4.41 -35.23 -1.11
C ARG A 268 5.39 -35.19 0.05
N SER A 269 6.68 -35.08 -0.25
CA SER A 269 7.73 -34.87 0.75
C SER A 269 7.78 -33.40 1.22
N ILE A 270 8.24 -33.21 2.46
CA ILE A 270 8.63 -31.90 2.99
C ILE A 270 10.15 -31.87 3.02
N GLU A 271 10.76 -30.87 2.40
CA GLU A 271 12.20 -30.66 2.44
C GLU A 271 12.48 -29.37 3.21
N THR A 272 13.04 -29.50 4.41
CA THR A 272 13.39 -28.34 5.26
C THR A 272 14.73 -27.78 4.82
N SER A 273 14.80 -26.46 4.65
CA SER A 273 16.07 -25.78 4.41
C SER A 273 16.98 -25.88 5.64
N LEU A 274 18.27 -26.12 5.40
CA LEU A 274 19.30 -26.07 6.44
C LEU A 274 19.92 -24.67 6.57
N ASP A 275 19.50 -23.72 5.75
CA ASP A 275 20.02 -22.35 5.76
C ASP A 275 19.31 -21.50 6.82
N TYR A 276 20.05 -21.14 7.87
CA TYR A 276 19.61 -20.22 8.91
C TYR A 276 20.14 -18.82 8.61
N VAL A 277 19.34 -18.04 7.86
CA VAL A 277 19.68 -16.65 7.50
C VAL A 277 19.60 -15.72 8.71
N ASP A 278 18.63 -15.96 9.60
CA ASP A 278 18.46 -15.26 10.88
C ASP A 278 18.29 -16.31 11.99
N PRO A 279 19.13 -16.35 13.03
CA PRO A 279 19.02 -17.30 14.14
C PRO A 279 17.69 -17.24 14.91
N LEU A 280 16.98 -16.11 14.84
CA LEU A 280 15.69 -15.89 15.51
C LEU A 280 14.49 -16.31 14.66
N ILE A 281 14.69 -16.57 13.37
CA ILE A 281 13.62 -16.93 12.43
C ILE A 281 13.84 -18.37 11.97
N PRO A 282 12.87 -19.29 12.24
CA PRO A 282 12.98 -20.67 11.79
C PRO A 282 13.17 -20.78 10.26
N PRO A 283 13.85 -21.84 9.78
CA PRO A 283 14.07 -22.03 8.35
C PRO A 283 12.76 -22.32 7.63
N ILE A 284 12.75 -22.03 6.34
CA ILE A 284 11.63 -22.39 5.45
C ILE A 284 11.70 -23.87 5.08
N ALA A 285 10.59 -24.38 4.56
CA ALA A 285 10.54 -25.69 3.91
C ALA A 285 9.97 -25.56 2.49
N THR A 286 10.12 -26.63 1.70
CA THR A 286 9.51 -26.75 0.38
C THR A 286 8.61 -27.98 0.33
N ILE A 287 7.49 -27.84 -0.38
CA ILE A 287 6.59 -28.93 -0.75
C ILE A 287 6.26 -28.68 -2.22
N GLN A 288 6.35 -29.70 -3.08
CA GLN A 288 6.02 -29.56 -4.49
C GLN A 288 4.62 -28.92 -4.65
N GLY A 289 4.51 -27.89 -5.47
CA GLY A 289 3.25 -27.17 -5.72
C GLY A 289 2.79 -26.19 -4.63
N ILE A 290 3.66 -25.88 -3.65
CA ILE A 290 3.47 -24.84 -2.65
C ILE A 290 4.56 -23.77 -2.83
N ASP A 291 4.19 -22.50 -2.87
CA ASP A 291 5.12 -21.39 -3.14
C ASP A 291 6.01 -21.04 -1.94
N LEU A 292 5.50 -21.19 -0.71
CA LEU A 292 6.27 -20.95 0.52
C LEU A 292 5.72 -21.78 1.68
N VAL A 293 6.59 -22.48 2.41
CA VAL A 293 6.25 -23.16 3.67
C VAL A 293 7.08 -22.57 4.79
N THR A 294 6.41 -22.08 5.84
CA THR A 294 7.04 -21.50 7.04
C THR A 294 6.64 -22.26 8.30
N GLU A 295 7.41 -22.07 9.38
CA GLU A 295 7.21 -22.78 10.65
C GLU A 295 5.82 -22.55 11.24
N GLY A 296 5.37 -21.32 11.39
CA GLY A 296 4.14 -21.03 12.14
C GLY A 296 4.19 -19.72 12.89
N VAL A 297 4.00 -19.79 14.21
CA VAL A 297 3.71 -18.64 15.07
C VAL A 297 4.87 -17.64 15.10
N LEU A 298 6.11 -18.11 15.20
CA LEU A 298 7.29 -17.24 15.28
C LEU A 298 7.47 -16.44 13.98
N THR A 299 7.44 -17.14 12.84
CA THR A 299 7.53 -16.50 11.53
C THR A 299 6.38 -15.51 11.31
N LEU A 300 5.15 -15.89 11.66
CA LEU A 300 3.97 -15.04 11.50
C LEU A 300 4.05 -13.78 12.38
N SER A 301 4.52 -13.91 13.63
CA SER A 301 4.74 -12.76 14.52
C SER A 301 5.69 -11.75 13.89
N ARG A 302 6.82 -12.25 13.36
CA ARG A 302 7.82 -11.39 12.71
C ARG A 302 7.32 -10.79 11.39
N THR A 303 6.53 -11.52 10.60
CA THR A 303 5.86 -10.97 9.41
C THR A 303 4.92 -9.83 9.77
N VAL A 304 4.12 -10.00 10.83
CA VAL A 304 3.20 -8.96 11.33
C VAL A 304 3.98 -7.72 11.77
N GLU A 305 5.13 -7.88 12.43
CA GLU A 305 6.01 -6.75 12.78
C GLU A 305 6.52 -6.03 11.53
N ILE A 306 7.01 -6.75 10.51
CA ILE A 306 7.53 -6.15 9.27
C ILE A 306 6.43 -5.37 8.52
N LEU A 307 5.20 -5.90 8.46
CA LEU A 307 4.07 -5.22 7.82
C LEU A 307 3.58 -4.03 8.65
N GLN A 308 3.61 -4.13 9.98
CA GLN A 308 3.26 -3.02 10.86
C GLN A 308 4.27 -1.88 10.76
N GLU A 309 5.56 -2.19 10.74
CA GLU A 309 6.67 -1.24 10.55
C GLU A 309 6.50 -0.44 9.24
N TYR A 310 6.01 -1.08 8.18
CA TYR A 310 5.70 -0.39 6.92
C TYR A 310 4.59 0.66 7.03
N LEU A 311 3.59 0.42 7.87
CA LEU A 311 2.43 1.28 8.03
C LEU A 311 2.66 2.40 9.05
N ASP A 312 3.50 2.17 10.07
CA ASP A 312 3.66 3.08 11.20
C ASP A 312 4.85 4.05 11.05
N HIS A 313 5.81 3.74 10.17
CA HIS A 313 7.03 4.54 10.03
C HIS A 313 7.24 5.04 8.61
N GLU A 314 7.96 6.16 8.50
CA GLU A 314 8.60 6.57 7.25
C GLU A 314 9.59 5.46 6.85
N THR A 315 9.16 4.56 5.98
CA THR A 315 10.06 3.50 5.49
C THR A 315 11.08 4.09 4.52
N ASP A 316 12.33 3.82 4.77
CA ASP A 316 13.45 4.18 3.91
C ASP A 316 13.92 2.97 3.07
N SER A 317 15.06 3.13 2.39
CA SER A 317 15.71 2.06 1.65
C SER A 317 16.16 0.88 2.53
N PHE A 318 16.42 1.11 3.82
CA PHE A 318 16.82 0.05 4.76
C PHE A 318 15.67 -0.91 5.05
N TYR A 319 14.44 -0.40 5.16
CA TYR A 319 13.24 -1.23 5.27
C TYR A 319 13.15 -2.27 4.14
N PHE A 320 13.30 -1.83 2.89
CA PHE A 320 13.19 -2.73 1.73
C PHE A 320 14.35 -3.73 1.64
N LYS A 321 15.54 -3.34 2.12
CA LYS A 321 16.66 -4.29 2.25
C LYS A 321 16.32 -5.43 3.22
N LYS A 322 15.69 -5.13 4.36
CA LYS A 322 15.20 -6.14 5.32
C LYS A 322 14.07 -6.98 4.72
N LEU A 323 13.18 -6.36 3.94
CA LEU A 323 12.11 -7.07 3.22
C LEU A 323 12.65 -8.04 2.15
N ASP A 324 13.83 -7.75 1.59
CA ASP A 324 14.52 -8.58 0.58
C ASP A 324 15.37 -9.72 1.18
N GLU A 325 15.42 -9.84 2.50
CA GLU A 325 16.10 -10.96 3.16
C GLU A 325 15.46 -12.31 2.84
N LYS A 326 16.29 -13.34 2.75
CA LYS A 326 15.87 -14.71 2.43
C LYS A 326 15.43 -15.52 3.65
N ASN A 327 14.80 -14.85 4.63
CA ASN A 327 14.20 -15.51 5.79
C ASN A 327 12.68 -15.65 5.59
N GLY A 328 12.06 -16.64 6.26
CA GLY A 328 10.64 -16.94 6.05
C GLY A 328 9.69 -15.79 6.35
N ALA A 329 10.05 -14.90 7.28
CA ALA A 329 9.19 -13.78 7.67
C ALA A 329 9.23 -12.64 6.65
N ALA A 330 10.41 -12.29 6.17
CA ALA A 330 10.63 -11.29 5.13
C ALA A 330 10.02 -11.75 3.80
N MET A 331 10.23 -13.01 3.41
CA MET A 331 9.62 -13.58 2.20
C MET A 331 8.09 -13.55 2.27
N LEU A 332 7.50 -13.94 3.41
CA LEU A 332 6.05 -13.88 3.59
C LEU A 332 5.54 -12.43 3.56
N ALA A 333 6.21 -11.51 4.26
CA ALA A 333 5.85 -10.09 4.26
C ALA A 333 5.93 -9.49 2.85
N LYS A 334 6.98 -9.81 2.09
CA LYS A 334 7.17 -9.35 0.71
C LYS A 334 6.06 -9.83 -0.21
N ILE A 335 5.71 -11.11 -0.17
CA ILE A 335 4.59 -11.65 -0.96
C ILE A 335 3.28 -10.94 -0.61
N LEU A 336 3.04 -10.68 0.68
CA LEU A 336 1.82 -10.02 1.15
C LEU A 336 1.77 -8.52 0.81
N LEU A 337 2.90 -7.84 0.85
CA LEU A 337 2.98 -6.41 0.54
C LEU A 337 2.93 -6.16 -0.98
N GLU A 338 3.74 -6.88 -1.74
CA GLU A 338 4.05 -6.58 -3.15
C GLU A 338 3.34 -7.48 -4.16
N GLU A 339 2.92 -8.69 -3.78
CA GLU A 339 2.40 -9.71 -4.70
C GLU A 339 0.99 -10.19 -4.30
N CYS A 340 0.31 -9.46 -3.43
CA CYS A 340 -1.00 -9.80 -2.92
C CYS A 340 -1.98 -8.65 -3.13
N THR A 341 -3.10 -8.97 -3.76
CA THR A 341 -4.28 -8.09 -3.90
C THR A 341 -5.48 -8.65 -3.14
N THR A 342 -5.52 -9.98 -2.96
CA THR A 342 -6.53 -10.70 -2.19
C THR A 342 -5.86 -11.80 -1.39
N LEU A 343 -6.05 -11.78 -0.07
CA LEU A 343 -5.56 -12.79 0.86
C LEU A 343 -6.72 -13.69 1.30
N ASN A 344 -6.66 -14.97 0.92
CA ASN A 344 -7.57 -16.01 1.39
C ASN A 344 -6.90 -16.83 2.49
N LEU A 345 -7.49 -16.83 3.68
CA LEU A 345 -7.00 -17.55 4.85
C LEU A 345 -7.83 -18.83 5.06
N PHE A 346 -7.14 -19.96 5.12
CA PHE A 346 -7.68 -21.28 5.48
C PHE A 346 -7.19 -21.59 6.88
N ILE A 347 -8.04 -21.34 7.87
CA ILE A 347 -7.67 -21.29 9.29
C ILE A 347 -8.19 -22.54 9.98
N GLY A 348 -7.27 -23.36 10.46
CA GLY A 348 -7.58 -24.51 11.28
C GLY A 348 -7.77 -24.14 12.76
N THR A 349 -8.83 -24.64 13.38
CA THR A 349 -9.24 -24.32 14.76
C THR A 349 -8.92 -25.39 15.80
N ALA A 350 -8.09 -26.40 15.47
CA ALA A 350 -7.64 -27.40 16.44
C ALA A 350 -6.92 -26.79 17.64
N ILE A 351 -7.29 -27.24 18.84
CA ILE A 351 -6.59 -26.94 20.09
C ILE A 351 -5.44 -27.92 20.23
N ASN A 352 -4.21 -27.44 20.44
CA ASN A 352 -3.06 -28.30 20.70
C ASN A 352 -3.16 -28.91 22.12
N PRO A 353 -3.30 -30.24 22.28
CA PRO A 353 -3.41 -30.88 23.60
C PRO A 353 -2.14 -30.77 24.45
N ALA A 354 -0.96 -30.65 23.82
CA ALA A 354 0.34 -30.62 24.51
C ALA A 354 0.62 -29.31 25.28
N HIS A 355 -0.21 -28.27 25.08
CA HIS A 355 -0.03 -26.95 25.69
C HIS A 355 -1.25 -26.54 26.54
N GLN A 356 -1.86 -27.50 27.23
CA GLN A 356 -2.79 -27.24 28.35
C GLN A 356 -2.02 -26.82 29.63
N ASN A 357 -1.10 -25.85 29.52
CA ASN A 357 -0.42 -25.32 30.70
C ASN A 357 -1.26 -24.14 31.24
N PRO A 358 -1.85 -24.21 32.45
CA PRO A 358 -2.77 -23.20 32.97
C PRO A 358 -2.15 -21.79 33.14
N GLY A 359 -0.82 -21.69 33.12
CA GLY A 359 -0.07 -20.45 33.28
C GLY A 359 0.42 -19.78 31.98
N LEU A 360 0.14 -20.35 30.80
CA LEU A 360 0.53 -19.78 29.50
C LEU A 360 -0.72 -19.53 28.65
N PRO A 361 -0.82 -18.41 27.90
CA PRO A 361 -1.87 -18.25 26.91
C PRO A 361 -1.78 -19.40 25.92
N SER A 362 -2.87 -20.16 25.72
CA SER A 362 -2.90 -21.27 24.76
C SER A 362 -2.36 -20.82 23.39
N ASP A 363 -1.45 -21.58 22.78
CA ASP A 363 -0.85 -21.22 21.46
C ASP A 363 -1.91 -20.97 20.37
N LEU A 364 -3.06 -21.63 20.47
CA LEU A 364 -4.21 -21.37 19.59
C LEU A 364 -4.68 -19.91 19.71
N SER A 365 -4.74 -19.38 20.94
CA SER A 365 -5.11 -17.98 21.18
C SER A 365 -4.07 -17.01 20.61
N ILE A 366 -2.78 -17.34 20.64
CA ILE A 366 -1.71 -16.51 20.07
C ILE A 366 -1.80 -16.52 18.54
N LYS A 367 -1.90 -17.70 17.92
CA LYS A 367 -2.03 -17.85 16.47
C LYS A 367 -3.24 -17.09 15.92
N LEU A 368 -4.42 -17.26 16.54
CA LEU A 368 -5.63 -16.58 16.08
C LEU A 368 -5.50 -15.05 16.21
N LYS A 369 -4.95 -14.56 17.34
CA LYS A 369 -4.65 -13.12 17.50
C LYS A 369 -3.69 -12.60 16.43
N LEU A 370 -2.65 -13.35 16.09
CA LEU A 370 -1.71 -12.97 15.03
C LEU A 370 -2.37 -12.97 13.64
N ILE A 371 -3.23 -13.95 13.35
CA ILE A 371 -3.98 -13.99 12.09
C ILE A 371 -4.94 -12.80 12.02
N ASP A 372 -5.66 -12.47 13.09
CA ASP A 372 -6.56 -11.32 13.11
C ASP A 372 -5.79 -10.00 12.97
N LYS A 373 -4.64 -9.87 13.63
CA LYS A 373 -3.75 -8.72 13.45
C LYS A 373 -3.25 -8.62 12.00
N LEU A 374 -2.85 -9.75 11.39
CA LEU A 374 -2.46 -9.78 9.98
C LEU A 374 -3.62 -9.33 9.08
N CYS A 375 -4.85 -9.81 9.32
CA CYS A 375 -6.02 -9.40 8.54
C CYS A 375 -6.19 -7.87 8.58
N GLY A 376 -6.16 -7.27 9.77
CA GLY A 376 -6.30 -5.82 9.93
C GLY A 376 -5.19 -5.03 9.23
N LEU A 377 -3.94 -5.53 9.25
CA LEU A 377 -2.84 -4.92 8.50
C LEU A 377 -3.06 -4.98 7.00
N MET A 378 -3.49 -6.13 6.49
CA MET A 378 -3.76 -6.33 5.06
C MET A 378 -4.93 -5.47 4.58
N GLU A 379 -5.96 -5.28 5.39
CA GLU A 379 -7.07 -4.36 5.10
C GLU A 379 -6.59 -2.90 5.09
N ARG A 380 -5.76 -2.48 6.05
CA ARG A 380 -5.11 -1.15 6.06
C ARG A 380 -4.22 -0.91 4.84
N LEU A 381 -3.58 -1.96 4.33
CA LEU A 381 -2.82 -1.95 3.08
C LEU A 381 -3.72 -1.95 1.82
N GLY A 382 -5.04 -1.89 1.98
CA GLY A 382 -5.99 -1.86 0.86
C GLY A 382 -6.20 -3.21 0.18
N LYS A 383 -5.80 -4.31 0.80
CA LYS A 383 -5.94 -5.67 0.27
C LYS A 383 -7.28 -6.29 0.72
N ARG A 384 -7.90 -7.11 -0.12
CA ARG A 384 -9.14 -7.83 0.24
C ARG A 384 -8.80 -9.08 1.05
N VAL A 385 -9.43 -9.28 2.20
CA VAL A 385 -9.17 -10.44 3.06
C VAL A 385 -10.41 -11.32 3.16
N THR A 386 -10.23 -12.64 3.09
CA THR A 386 -11.31 -13.61 3.29
C THR A 386 -10.83 -14.69 4.25
N LYS A 387 -11.62 -14.99 5.29
CA LYS A 387 -11.33 -16.01 6.29
C LYS A 387 -12.27 -17.20 6.14
N LYS A 388 -11.73 -18.41 6.08
CA LYS A 388 -12.48 -19.68 6.14
C LYS A 388 -11.95 -20.50 7.30
N TYR A 389 -12.84 -20.88 8.20
CA TYR A 389 -12.51 -21.68 9.39
C TYR A 389 -12.84 -23.15 9.17
N TYR A 390 -11.94 -24.02 9.64
CA TYR A 390 -12.05 -25.49 9.56
C TYR A 390 -11.76 -26.13 10.92
#